data_AF-A0A5K3FB75-F1
#
_entry.id   AF-A0A5K3FB75-F1
#
_cell.length_a   1.000
_cell.length_b   1.000
_cell.length_c   1.000
_cell.angle_alpha   90.00
_cell.angle_beta   90.00
_cell.angle_gamma   90.00
#
_symmetry.space_group_name_H-M   'P 1'
#
loop_
_entity.id
_entity.type
_entity.pdbx_description
1 polymer ?
#
loop_
_entity_poly.entity_id
_entity_poly.type
_entity_poly.pdbx_seq_one_letter_code
_entity_poly.pdbx_strand_id
1 'polypeptide(L)'
;MNATGPDPRLRQLTIKTNVVKRISKEKLKYEEELTDLQRSLEEKKASGVDEYTIKKVCELIDETKMVVSDCSRRLTEALSDLEGTLASCEDLSEHENYQAAKSVALEQGSGDA
;
A
#
# COMPACT_ATOMS: atom_id res chain seq x y z
N MET A 1 -29.73 14.64 25.74
CA MET A 1 -30.17 14.07 24.45
C MET A 1 -28.99 13.29 23.90
N ASN A 2 -29.01 11.95 24.03
CA ASN A 2 -27.93 11.09 23.55
C ASN A 2 -27.95 11.07 22.02
N ALA A 3 -26.81 11.33 21.40
CA ALA A 3 -26.63 11.19 19.96
C ALA A 3 -26.78 9.70 19.59
N THR A 4 -27.96 9.29 19.17
CA THR A 4 -28.27 7.97 18.61
C THR A 4 -27.80 7.91 17.16
N GLY A 5 -26.50 7.99 16.94
CA GLY A 5 -25.84 7.74 15.66
C GLY A 5 -24.66 6.78 15.87
N PRO A 6 -24.23 6.04 14.82
CA PRO A 6 -23.02 5.24 14.90
C PRO A 6 -21.84 6.13 15.32
N ASP A 7 -20.98 5.62 16.22
CA ASP A 7 -19.84 6.38 16.74
C ASP A 7 -19.02 6.93 15.55
N PRO A 8 -18.82 8.26 15.47
CA PRO A 8 -18.15 8.88 14.32
C PRO A 8 -16.73 8.33 14.09
N ARG A 9 -16.09 7.78 15.12
CA ARG A 9 -14.77 7.14 15.04
C ARG A 9 -14.81 5.84 14.25
N LEU A 10 -15.91 5.07 14.31
CA LEU A 10 -16.09 3.86 13.51
C LEU A 10 -16.10 4.18 12.00
N ARG A 11 -16.76 5.28 11.62
CA ARG A 11 -16.73 5.75 10.23
C ARG A 11 -15.30 6.13 9.80
N GLN A 12 -14.55 6.80 10.67
CA GLN A 12 -13.16 7.15 10.38
C GLN A 12 -12.27 5.91 10.23
N LEU A 13 -12.44 4.89 11.09
CA LEU A 13 -11.75 3.61 10.96
C LEU A 13 -12.03 2.96 9.60
N THR A 14 -13.29 2.90 9.16
CA THR A 14 -13.63 2.35 7.84
C THR A 14 -12.96 3.13 6.70
N ILE A 15 -12.99 4.46 6.76
CA ILE A 15 -12.38 5.31 5.73
C ILE A 15 -10.87 5.08 5.66
N LYS A 16 -10.17 5.19 6.78
CA LYS A 16 -8.71 5.05 6.85
C LYS A 16 -8.26 3.63 6.48
N THR A 17 -9.00 2.60 6.91
CA THR A 17 -8.78 1.21 6.49
C THR A 17 -8.87 1.06 4.97
N ASN A 18 -9.88 1.66 4.34
CA ASN A 18 -10.04 1.61 2.88
C ASN A 18 -8.94 2.39 2.14
N VAL A 19 -8.41 3.46 2.73
CA VAL A 19 -7.25 4.18 2.19
C VAL A 19 -6.02 3.28 2.18
N VAL A 20 -5.70 2.64 3.31
CA VAL A 20 -4.59 1.67 3.41
C VAL A 20 -4.75 0.57 2.36
N LYS A 21 -5.90 -0.13 2.33
CA LYS A 21 -6.16 -1.21 1.36
C LYS A 21 -5.98 -0.78 -0.10
N ARG A 22 -6.38 0.44 -0.45
CA ARG A 22 -6.24 0.94 -1.82
C ARG A 22 -4.78 1.18 -2.17
N ILE A 23 -4.02 1.83 -1.29
CA ILE A 23 -2.60 2.11 -1.51
C ILE A 23 -1.81 0.81 -1.55
N SER A 24 -2.12 -0.17 -0.69
CA SER A 24 -1.48 -1.50 -0.73
C SER A 24 -1.68 -2.20 -2.09
N LYS A 25 -2.90 -2.15 -2.65
CA LYS A 25 -3.18 -2.71 -3.99
C LYS A 25 -2.47 -1.94 -5.10
N GLU A 26 -2.35 -0.62 -4.96
CA GLU A 26 -1.63 0.23 -5.90
C GLU A 26 -0.13 -0.11 -5.89
N LYS A 27 0.49 -0.20 -4.70
CA LYS A 27 1.88 -0.66 -4.51
C LYS A 27 2.11 -2.02 -5.16
N LEU A 28 1.28 -3.02 -4.83
CA LEU A 28 1.41 -4.38 -5.36
C LEU A 28 1.40 -4.40 -6.90
N LYS A 29 0.48 -3.66 -7.52
CA LYS A 29 0.40 -3.57 -8.99
C LYS A 29 1.69 -3.04 -9.61
N TYR A 30 2.28 -2.01 -9.02
CA TYR A 30 3.52 -1.43 -9.53
C TYR A 30 4.75 -2.31 -9.23
N GLU A 31 4.73 -3.11 -8.16
CA GLU A 31 5.75 -4.13 -7.89
C GLU A 31 5.70 -5.29 -8.88
N GLU A 32 4.49 -5.74 -9.25
CA GLU A 32 4.27 -6.72 -10.32
C GLU A 32 4.79 -6.19 -11.67
N GLU A 33 4.44 -4.95 -12.02
CA GLU A 33 4.92 -4.28 -13.24
C GLU A 33 6.46 -4.17 -13.25
N LEU A 34 7.06 -3.77 -12.13
CA LEU A 34 8.51 -3.70 -11.99
C LEU A 34 9.16 -5.08 -12.21
N THR A 35 8.56 -6.14 -11.67
CA THR A 35 9.04 -7.53 -11.83
C THR A 35 8.99 -7.95 -13.29
N ASP A 36 7.90 -7.66 -14.00
CA ASP A 36 7.76 -7.98 -15.41
C ASP A 36 8.74 -7.20 -16.29
N LEU A 37 8.98 -5.92 -15.98
CA LEU A 37 10.00 -5.12 -16.65
C LEU A 37 11.41 -5.67 -16.45
N GLN A 38 11.74 -6.09 -15.22
CA GLN A 38 13.03 -6.73 -14.91
C GLN A 38 13.20 -8.05 -15.68
N ARG A 39 12.16 -8.89 -15.74
CA ARG A 39 12.16 -10.11 -16.57
C ARG A 39 12.38 -9.78 -18.04
N SER A 40 11.66 -8.79 -18.57
CA SER A 40 11.80 -8.36 -19.96
C SER A 40 13.21 -7.83 -20.26
N LEU A 41 13.84 -7.13 -19.31
CA LEU A 41 15.21 -6.66 -19.44
C LEU A 41 16.20 -7.84 -19.56
N GLU A 42 16.03 -8.87 -18.74
CA GLU A 42 16.86 -10.08 -18.78
C GLU A 42 16.71 -10.83 -20.11
N GLU A 43 15.48 -11.00 -20.58
CA GLU A 43 15.19 -11.63 -21.89
C GLU A 43 15.81 -10.85 -23.05
N LYS A 44 15.72 -9.51 -23.03
CA LYS A 44 16.31 -8.64 -24.06
C LYS A 44 17.84 -8.71 -24.06
N LYS A 45 18.46 -8.76 -22.87
CA LYS A 45 19.91 -8.96 -22.73
C LYS A 45 20.33 -10.33 -23.26
N ALA A 46 19.60 -11.39 -22.93
CA ALA A 46 19.88 -12.74 -23.41
C ALA A 46 19.71 -12.89 -24.93
N SER A 47 18.75 -12.17 -25.51
CA SER A 47 18.47 -12.19 -26.95
C SER A 47 19.40 -11.29 -27.77
N GLY A 48 20.35 -10.60 -27.13
CA GLY A 48 21.30 -9.71 -27.83
C GLY A 48 20.62 -8.49 -28.47
N VAL A 49 19.51 -8.02 -27.90
CA VAL A 49 18.84 -6.78 -28.36
C VAL A 49 19.80 -5.60 -28.20
N ASP A 50 19.66 -4.59 -29.06
CA ASP A 50 20.51 -3.41 -29.07
C ASP A 50 20.50 -2.62 -27.75
N GLU A 51 21.60 -1.92 -27.49
CA GLU A 51 21.83 -1.18 -26.25
C GLU A 51 20.83 -0.03 -26.03
N TYR A 52 20.34 0.60 -27.11
CA TYR A 52 19.36 1.68 -26.99
C TYR A 52 18.03 1.15 -26.44
N THR A 53 17.57 0.01 -26.94
CA THR A 53 16.36 -0.65 -26.42
C THR A 53 16.55 -1.10 -24.97
N ILE A 54 17.70 -1.67 -24.61
CA ILE A 54 18.02 -2.06 -23.21
C ILE A 54 17.97 -0.84 -22.29
N LYS A 55 18.59 0.27 -22.71
CA LYS A 55 18.59 1.53 -21.96
C LYS A 55 17.19 2.06 -21.72
N LYS A 56 16.30 1.99 -22.72
CA LYS A 56 14.91 2.42 -22.57
C LYS A 56 14.13 1.61 -21.54
N VAL A 57 14.37 0.30 -21.47
CA VAL A 57 13.75 -0.53 -20.42
C VAL A 57 14.31 -0.19 -19.05
N CYS A 58 15.61 0.09 -18.93
CA CYS A 58 16.19 0.56 -17.66
C CYS A 58 15.59 1.89 -17.19
N GLU A 59 15.41 2.86 -18.09
CA GLU A 59 14.75 4.14 -17.79
C GLU A 59 13.33 3.90 -17.25
N LEU A 60 12.55 3.04 -17.90
CA LEU A 60 11.20 2.68 -17.44
C LEU A 60 11.21 1.97 -16.08
N ILE A 61 12.16 1.06 -15.85
CA ILE A 61 12.35 0.41 -14.54
C ILE A 61 12.59 1.44 -13.45
N ASP A 62 13.43 2.44 -13.71
CA ASP A 62 13.74 3.48 -12.73
C ASP A 62 12.54 4.39 -12.46
N GLU A 63 11.76 4.74 -13.49
CA GLU A 63 10.48 5.43 -13.33
C GLU A 63 9.49 4.62 -12.46
N THR A 64 9.29 3.34 -12.76
CA THR A 64 8.38 2.47 -11.99
C THR A 64 8.85 2.30 -10.54
N LYS A 65 10.16 2.18 -10.29
CA LYS A 65 10.71 2.16 -8.92
C LYS A 65 10.37 3.42 -8.14
N MET A 66 10.41 4.60 -8.77
CA MET A 66 10.03 5.85 -8.10
C MET A 66 8.55 5.83 -7.69
N VAL A 67 7.68 5.25 -8.50
CA VAL A 67 6.26 5.09 -8.18
C VAL A 67 6.05 4.11 -7.01
N VAL A 68 6.74 2.96 -7.01
CA VAL A 68 6.68 1.99 -5.89
C VAL A 68 7.15 2.64 -4.58
N SER A 69 8.21 3.44 -4.64
CA SER A 69 8.73 4.19 -3.49
C SER A 69 7.72 5.21 -2.94
N ASP A 70 7.08 6.00 -3.82
CA ASP A 70 6.01 6.93 -3.40
C ASP A 70 4.81 6.19 -2.78
N CYS A 71 4.38 5.08 -3.39
CA CYS A 71 3.31 4.25 -2.84
C CYS A 71 3.66 3.71 -1.46
N SER A 72 4.91 3.27 -1.25
CA SER A 72 5.39 2.79 0.04
C SER A 72 5.37 3.90 1.09
N ARG A 73 5.87 5.09 0.77
CA ARG A 73 5.80 6.25 1.66
C ARG A 73 4.37 6.61 2.05
N ARG A 74 3.47 6.69 1.06
CA ARG A 74 2.04 6.98 1.28
C ARG A 74 1.35 5.89 2.10
N LEU A 75 1.75 4.64 1.94
CA LEU A 75 1.23 3.52 2.73
C LEU A 75 1.67 3.64 4.19
N THR A 76 2.94 3.95 4.46
CA THR A 76 3.45 4.19 5.83
C THR A 76 2.69 5.34 6.51
N GLU A 77 2.48 6.45 5.81
CA GLU A 77 1.71 7.59 6.34
C GLU A 77 0.25 7.20 6.65
N ALA A 78 -0.40 6.47 5.74
CA ALA A 78 -1.78 6.00 5.94
C ALA A 78 -1.91 4.98 7.08
N LEU A 79 -0.90 4.12 7.27
CA LEU A 79 -0.85 3.17 8.39
C LEU A 79 -0.70 3.89 9.71
N SER A 80 0.23 4.83 9.81
CA SER A 80 0.43 5.63 11.02
C SER A 80 -0.86 6.38 11.41
N ASP A 81 -1.59 6.92 10.43
CA ASP A 81 -2.88 7.57 10.66
C ASP A 81 -4.00 6.59 11.10
N LEU A 82 -4.02 5.38 10.54
CA LEU A 82 -4.94 4.31 10.97
C LEU A 82 -4.63 3.85 12.40
N GLU A 83 -3.37 3.62 12.73
CA GLU A 83 -2.89 3.22 14.06
C GLU A 83 -3.21 4.27 15.12
N GLY A 84 -2.97 5.55 14.82
CA GLY A 84 -3.36 6.65 15.70
C GLY A 84 -4.88 6.68 15.96
N THR A 85 -5.68 6.37 14.93
CA THR A 85 -7.13 6.26 15.08
C THR A 85 -7.52 5.06 15.95
N LEU A 86 -6.90 3.89 15.75
CA LEU A 86 -7.11 2.69 16.57
C LEU A 86 -6.80 2.96 18.05
N ALA A 87 -5.66 3.59 18.34
CA ALA A 87 -5.27 3.94 19.71
C ALA A 87 -6.27 4.89 20.40
N SER A 88 -6.91 5.78 19.64
CA SER A 88 -7.95 6.70 20.18
C SER A 88 -9.33 6.05 20.38
N CYS A 89 -9.50 4.79 19.98
CA CYS A 89 -10.78 4.07 19.96
C CYS A 89 -10.69 2.68 20.59
N GLU A 90 -9.72 2.42 21.46
CA GLU A 90 -9.54 1.11 22.10
C GLU A 90 -10.79 0.66 22.87
N ASP A 91 -11.62 1.60 23.34
CA ASP A 91 -12.93 1.34 23.95
C ASP A 91 -13.94 0.66 23.00
N LEU A 92 -13.66 0.67 21.70
CA LEU A 92 -14.45 0.04 20.64
C LEU A 92 -13.82 -1.26 20.14
N SER A 93 -12.90 -1.88 20.89
CA SER A 93 -12.15 -3.08 20.47
C SER A 93 -13.05 -4.21 19.96
N GLU A 94 -14.19 -4.43 20.59
CA GLU A 94 -15.11 -5.52 20.25
C GLU A 94 -15.94 -5.24 18.98
N HIS A 95 -15.87 -4.02 18.44
CA HIS A 95 -16.62 -3.66 17.25
C HIS A 95 -15.94 -4.20 15.98
N GLU A 96 -16.73 -4.74 15.04
CA GLU A 96 -16.25 -5.34 13.79
C GLU A 96 -15.31 -4.42 12.98
N ASN A 97 -15.67 -3.13 12.83
CA ASN A 97 -14.85 -2.14 12.14
C ASN A 97 -13.48 -1.92 12.80
N TYR A 98 -13.41 -2.00 14.14
CA TYR A 98 -12.13 -1.90 14.85
C TYR A 98 -11.27 -3.14 14.57
N GLN A 99 -11.84 -4.33 14.70
CA GLN A 99 -11.13 -5.58 14.43
C GLN A 99 -10.65 -5.66 12.98
N ALA A 100 -11.49 -5.26 12.02
CA ALA A 100 -11.12 -5.21 10.61
C ALA A 100 -9.97 -4.22 10.34
N ALA A 101 -10.01 -3.03 10.96
CA ALA A 101 -8.93 -2.05 10.88
C ALA A 101 -7.62 -2.58 11.48
N LYS A 102 -7.71 -3.23 12.65
CA LYS A 102 -6.56 -3.83 13.33
C LYS A 102 -5.92 -4.95 12.51
N SER A 103 -6.70 -5.85 11.93
CA SER A 103 -6.17 -6.91 11.05
C SER A 103 -5.41 -6.33 9.86
N VAL A 104 -5.96 -5.29 9.23
CA VAL A 104 -5.31 -4.62 8.09
C VAL A 104 -4.00 -3.95 8.51
N ALA A 105 -3.96 -3.28 9.67
CA ALA A 105 -2.73 -2.68 10.17
C ALA A 105 -1.64 -3.76 10.42
N LEU A 106 -2.01 -4.90 11.01
CA LEU A 106 -1.07 -6.01 11.26
C LEU A 106 -0.54 -6.66 9.99
N GLU A 107 -1.41 -6.87 8.99
CA GLU A 107 -1.03 -7.42 7.68
C GLU A 107 0.02 -6.55 6.99
N GLN A 108 -0.10 -5.22 7.06
CA GLN A 108 0.85 -4.32 6.42
C GLN A 108 2.13 -4.11 7.24
N GLY A 109 2.05 -4.10 8.57
CA GLY A 109 3.22 -3.96 9.44
C GLY A 109 4.18 -5.15 9.42
N SER A 110 3.73 -6.32 8.94
CA SER A 110 4.56 -7.53 8.82
C SER A 110 5.34 -7.62 7.49
N GLY A 111 5.11 -6.70 6.54
CA GLY A 111 5.65 -6.77 5.17
C GLY A 111 6.90 -5.94 4.90
N ASP A 112 7.29 -5.04 5.80
CA ASP A 112 8.44 -4.11 5.62
C ASP A 112 9.58 -4.37 6.64
N ALA A 113 9.65 -5.58 7.24
CA ALA A 113 10.73 -6.00 8.16
C ALA A 113 11.83 -6.84 7.47
#